data_AF-A0A4U2ZLE7-F1
#
_entry.id   AF-A0A4U2ZLE7-F1
#
_cell.length_a   1.000
_cell.length_b   1.000
_cell.length_c   1.000
_cell.angle_alpha   90.00
_cell.angle_beta   90.00
_cell.angle_gamma   90.00
#
_symmetry.space_group_name_H-M   'P 1'
#
loop_
_entity.id
_entity.type
_entity.pdbx_description
1 polymer ?
#
loop_
_entity_poly.entity_id
_entity_poly.type
_entity_poly.pdbx_seq_one_letter_code
_entity_poly.pdbx_strand_id
1 'polypeptide(L)'
;TRMKWITFFIILFYKYRKDDAAFSTAYSALLKQFARIGIPRGESQTFREYALHIDTLYNSADMQQLTFSYENAMYQKGQAAAEWKKSVHLWEILMKKAASPPKSNDFHSAI
;
A
#
# COMPACT_ATOMS: atom_id res chain seq x y z
N THR A 1 -20.56 -2.73 -7.87
CA THR A 1 -19.96 -2.77 -9.23
C THR A 1 -19.23 -1.49 -9.66
N ARG A 2 -19.18 -0.41 -8.84
CA ARG A 2 -18.42 0.83 -9.16
C ARG A 2 -16.99 0.89 -8.58
N MET A 3 -16.75 0.26 -7.43
CA MET A 3 -15.42 0.24 -6.76
C MET A 3 -14.31 -0.40 -7.62
N LYS A 4 -14.62 -1.48 -8.35
CA LYS A 4 -13.62 -2.20 -9.18
C LYS A 4 -13.03 -1.31 -10.29
N TRP A 5 -13.83 -0.44 -10.88
CA TRP A 5 -13.38 0.49 -11.93
C TRP A 5 -12.53 1.61 -11.36
N ILE A 6 -12.89 2.16 -10.19
CA ILE A 6 -12.07 3.16 -9.50
C ILE A 6 -10.70 2.57 -9.17
N THR A 7 -10.65 1.34 -8.63
CA THR A 7 -9.39 0.64 -8.41
C THR A 7 -8.61 0.48 -9.72
N PHE A 8 -9.26 0.06 -10.81
CA PHE A 8 -8.60 -0.09 -12.11
C PHE A 8 -8.05 1.22 -12.68
N PHE A 9 -8.80 2.33 -12.57
CA PHE A 9 -8.35 3.66 -13.03
C PHE A 9 -7.21 4.22 -12.18
N ILE A 10 -7.25 4.04 -10.85
CA ILE A 10 -6.14 4.43 -9.97
C ILE A 10 -4.89 3.62 -10.33
N ILE A 11 -5.04 2.32 -10.54
CA ILE A 11 -3.95 1.44 -10.96
C ILE A 11 -3.35 1.93 -12.28
N LEU A 12 -4.18 2.20 -13.29
CA LEU A 12 -3.72 2.70 -14.58
C LEU A 12 -3.01 4.05 -14.44
N PHE A 13 -3.59 4.99 -13.70
CA PHE A 13 -3.05 6.33 -13.53
C PHE A 13 -1.67 6.33 -12.86
N TYR A 14 -1.50 5.54 -11.79
CA TYR A 14 -0.21 5.44 -11.10
C TYR A 14 0.81 4.57 -11.86
N LYS A 15 0.36 3.57 -12.62
CA LYS A 15 1.24 2.75 -13.47
C LYS A 15 1.88 3.54 -14.62
N TYR A 16 1.20 4.54 -15.17
CA TYR A 16 1.74 5.37 -16.27
C TYR A 16 2.49 6.63 -15.81
N ARG A 17 2.52 6.93 -14.49
CA ARG A 17 3.35 8.03 -13.98
C ARG A 17 4.82 7.59 -13.94
N LYS A 18 5.64 8.27 -14.76
CA LYS A 18 7.10 8.13 -14.83
C LYS A 18 7.85 9.11 -13.91
N ASP A 19 7.13 9.80 -13.06
CA ASP A 19 7.68 10.79 -12.14
C ASP A 19 8.39 10.08 -10.98
N ASP A 20 9.55 10.59 -10.55
CA ASP A 20 10.23 10.10 -9.34
C ASP A 20 9.32 10.22 -8.09
N ALA A 21 8.36 11.15 -8.11
CA ALA A 21 7.34 11.28 -7.05
C ALA A 21 6.20 10.25 -7.12
N ALA A 22 6.13 9.42 -8.17
CA ALA A 22 5.04 8.46 -8.37
C ALA A 22 4.96 7.43 -7.23
N PHE A 23 6.11 6.91 -6.78
CA PHE A 23 6.18 5.93 -5.70
C PHE A 23 5.67 6.55 -4.39
N SER A 24 6.20 7.70 -3.98
CA SER A 24 5.78 8.38 -2.74
C SER A 24 4.29 8.68 -2.73
N THR A 25 3.75 9.16 -3.85
CA THR A 25 2.33 9.46 -3.96
C THR A 25 1.47 8.20 -3.87
N ALA A 26 1.87 7.11 -4.53
CA ALA A 26 1.16 5.82 -4.48
C ALA A 26 1.20 5.21 -3.07
N TYR A 27 2.36 5.22 -2.41
CA TYR A 27 2.51 4.71 -1.05
C TYR A 27 1.64 5.50 -0.06
N SER A 28 1.62 6.84 -0.15
CA SER A 28 0.72 7.67 0.65
C SER A 28 -0.76 7.35 0.42
N ALA A 29 -1.16 7.09 -0.82
CA ALA A 29 -2.54 6.70 -1.14
C ALA A 29 -2.93 5.35 -0.50
N LEU A 30 -2.00 4.38 -0.46
CA LEU A 30 -2.21 3.10 0.20
C LEU A 30 -2.40 3.26 1.72
N LEU A 31 -1.55 4.05 2.38
CA LEU A 31 -1.69 4.34 3.81
C LEU A 31 -3.05 4.99 4.13
N LYS A 32 -3.48 5.94 3.29
CA LYS A 32 -4.81 6.56 3.42
C LYS A 32 -5.93 5.55 3.25
N GLN A 33 -5.79 4.58 2.35
CA GLN A 33 -6.78 3.53 2.16
C GLN A 33 -6.87 2.61 3.37
N PHE A 34 -5.73 2.22 3.97
CA PHE A 34 -5.73 1.45 5.22
C PHE A 34 -6.31 2.23 6.40
N ALA A 35 -6.02 3.53 6.50
CA ALA A 35 -6.64 4.39 7.51
C ALA A 35 -8.17 4.45 7.37
N ARG A 36 -8.70 4.47 6.14
CA ARG A 36 -10.16 4.47 5.89
C ARG A 36 -10.85 3.18 6.32
N ILE A 37 -10.15 2.04 6.32
CA ILE A 37 -10.71 0.76 6.76
C ILE A 37 -10.49 0.49 8.25
N GLY A 38 -9.94 1.45 8.99
CA GLY A 38 -9.76 1.36 10.45
C GLY A 38 -8.36 0.94 10.90
N ILE A 39 -7.37 0.90 10.01
CA ILE A 39 -5.97 0.57 10.36
C ILE A 39 -5.07 1.79 10.08
N PRO A 40 -5.21 2.90 10.84
CA PRO A 40 -4.34 4.06 10.67
C PRO A 40 -2.92 3.74 11.15
N ARG A 41 -1.93 4.40 10.53
CA ARG A 41 -0.54 4.38 11.01
C ARG A 41 -0.43 5.25 12.26
N GLY A 42 0.22 4.76 13.31
CA GLY A 42 0.55 5.57 14.49
C GLY A 42 1.55 6.70 14.15
N GLU A 43 1.44 7.86 14.82
CA GLU A 43 2.29 9.02 14.53
C GLU A 43 3.78 8.74 14.76
N SER A 44 4.10 7.96 15.80
CA SER A 44 5.47 7.54 16.11
C SER A 44 5.89 6.23 15.43
N GLN A 45 5.00 5.60 14.66
CA GLN A 45 5.26 4.30 14.06
C GLN A 45 6.03 4.46 12.75
N THR A 46 7.14 3.73 12.64
CA THR A 46 7.91 3.67 11.41
C THR A 46 7.12 2.96 10.30
N PHE A 47 7.46 3.22 9.03
CA PHE A 47 6.81 2.54 7.91
C PHE A 47 6.98 1.02 7.99
N ARG A 48 8.13 0.56 8.46
CA ARG A 48 8.44 -0.87 8.61
C ARG A 48 7.62 -1.54 9.71
N GLU A 49 7.47 -0.90 10.87
CA GLU A 49 6.60 -1.40 11.96
C GLU A 49 5.15 -1.45 11.52
N TYR A 50 4.69 -0.43 10.79
CA TYR A 50 3.34 -0.41 10.23
C TYR A 50 3.14 -1.52 9.21
N ALA A 51 4.14 -1.75 8.35
CA ALA A 51 4.10 -2.81 7.37
C ALA A 51 3.98 -4.19 8.02
N LEU A 52 4.75 -4.44 9.08
CA LEU A 52 4.72 -5.68 9.84
C LEU A 52 3.35 -5.89 10.51
N HIS A 53 2.71 -4.83 11.00
CA HIS A 53 1.36 -4.89 11.55
C HIS A 53 0.36 -5.35 10.47
N ILE A 54 0.35 -4.70 9.30
CA ILE A 54 -0.53 -5.09 8.18
C ILE A 54 -0.26 -6.52 7.73
N ASP A 55 1.01 -6.88 7.59
CA ASP A 55 1.41 -8.22 7.18
C ASP A 55 0.95 -9.30 8.16
N THR A 56 0.97 -9.01 9.46
CA THR A 56 0.40 -9.88 10.50
C THR A 56 -1.12 -10.02 10.34
N LEU A 57 -1.85 -8.93 10.09
CA LEU A 57 -3.31 -8.95 9.91
C LEU A 57 -3.75 -9.72 8.66
N TYR A 58 -3.00 -9.60 7.58
CA TYR A 58 -3.32 -10.22 6.29
C TYR A 58 -2.56 -11.53 6.03
N ASN A 59 -1.79 -12.00 7.02
CA ASN A 59 -0.90 -13.15 6.93
C ASN A 59 -0.07 -13.18 5.63
N SER A 60 0.57 -12.05 5.31
CA SER A 60 1.39 -11.87 4.11
C SER A 60 2.70 -11.16 4.44
N ALA A 61 3.63 -11.05 3.48
CA ALA A 61 4.86 -10.25 3.60
C ALA A 61 4.90 -9.08 2.58
N ASP A 62 3.76 -8.82 1.93
CA ASP A 62 3.65 -7.91 0.79
C ASP A 62 3.91 -6.46 1.20
N MET A 63 3.43 -6.05 2.38
CA MET A 63 3.54 -4.67 2.84
C MET A 63 4.98 -4.34 3.24
N GLN A 64 5.68 -5.27 3.89
CA GLN A 64 7.09 -5.11 4.18
C GLN A 64 7.94 -5.05 2.92
N GLN A 65 7.65 -5.91 1.94
CA GLN A 65 8.36 -5.90 0.66
C GLN A 65 8.15 -4.57 -0.09
N LEU A 66 6.91 -4.07 -0.14
CA LEU A 66 6.62 -2.76 -0.73
C LEU A 66 7.34 -1.61 0.01
N THR A 67 7.40 -1.67 1.33
CA THR A 67 8.04 -0.65 2.17
C THR A 67 9.56 -0.65 1.99
N PHE A 68 10.18 -1.83 1.87
CA PHE A 68 11.60 -1.96 1.58
C PHE A 68 11.94 -1.34 0.21
N SER A 69 11.14 -1.62 -0.82
CA SER A 69 11.32 -1.00 -2.14
C SER A 69 11.09 0.51 -2.12
N TYR A 70 10.15 0.99 -1.29
CA TYR A 70 9.92 2.42 -1.10
C TYR A 70 11.12 3.13 -0.46
N GLU A 71 11.66 2.56 0.61
CA GLU A 71 12.86 3.08 1.27
C GLU A 71 14.05 3.08 0.30
N ASN A 72 14.25 1.99 -0.45
CA ASN A 72 15.30 1.89 -1.46
C ASN A 72 15.16 2.96 -2.57
N ALA A 73 13.94 3.19 -3.05
CA ALA A 73 13.64 4.24 -4.04
C ALA A 73 13.91 5.66 -3.49
N MET A 74 13.72 5.88 -2.19
CA MET A 74 14.00 7.17 -1.54
C MET A 74 15.50 7.46 -1.46
N TYR A 75 16.32 6.44 -1.19
CA TYR A 75 17.77 6.58 -1.11
C TYR A 75 18.45 6.65 -2.49
N GLN A 76 17.89 5.98 -3.50
CA GLN A 76 18.44 5.96 -4.86
C GLN A 76 17.79 7.03 -5.75
N LYS A 77 18.21 8.30 -5.56
CA LYS A 77 17.79 9.43 -6.41
C LYS A 77 17.98 9.09 -7.90
N GLY A 78 16.91 9.14 -8.69
CA GLY A 78 16.90 8.87 -10.13
C GLY A 78 16.56 7.43 -10.54
N GLN A 79 16.33 6.52 -9.59
CA GLN A 79 15.85 5.15 -9.87
C GLN A 79 14.44 4.88 -9.32
N ALA A 80 13.79 5.88 -8.72
CA ALA A 80 12.49 5.71 -8.09
C ALA A 80 11.42 5.24 -9.09
N ALA A 81 11.46 5.70 -10.34
CA ALA A 81 10.57 5.23 -11.40
C ALA A 81 10.77 3.74 -11.76
N ALA A 82 12.01 3.25 -11.74
CA ALA A 82 12.34 1.85 -12.04
C ALA A 82 11.91 0.93 -10.89
N GLU A 83 12.19 1.34 -9.65
CA GLU A 83 11.76 0.64 -8.44
C GLU A 83 10.24 0.65 -8.29
N TRP A 84 9.59 1.77 -8.65
CA TRP A 84 8.13 1.86 -8.72
C TRP A 84 7.55 0.86 -9.71
N LYS A 85 8.10 0.75 -10.91
CA LYS A 85 7.62 -0.19 -11.93
C LYS A 85 7.69 -1.65 -11.46
N LYS A 86 8.66 -2.00 -10.62
CA LYS A 86 8.75 -3.33 -9.99
C LYS A 86 7.73 -3.50 -8.86
N SER A 87 7.52 -2.45 -8.07
CA SER A 87 6.73 -2.48 -6.84
C SER A 87 5.24 -2.22 -7.05
N VAL A 88 4.84 -1.66 -8.20
CA VAL A 88 3.44 -1.31 -8.52
C VAL A 88 2.54 -2.54 -8.43
N HIS A 89 3.03 -3.72 -8.81
CA HIS A 89 2.25 -4.95 -8.73
C HIS A 89 1.91 -5.34 -7.28
N LEU A 90 2.88 -5.25 -6.37
CA LEU A 90 2.66 -5.49 -4.93
C LEU A 90 1.68 -4.46 -4.36
N TRP A 91 1.86 -3.19 -4.74
CA TRP A 91 0.96 -2.12 -4.36
C TRP A 91 -0.49 -2.37 -4.85
N GLU A 92 -0.67 -2.87 -6.08
CA GLU A 92 -1.98 -3.25 -6.62
C GLU A 92 -2.66 -4.35 -5.79
N ILE A 93 -1.89 -5.37 -5.37
CA ILE A 93 -2.37 -6.47 -4.53
C ILE A 93 -2.83 -5.92 -3.17
N LEU A 94 -2.00 -5.08 -2.54
CA LEU A 94 -2.31 -4.46 -1.25
C LEU A 94 -3.52 -3.53 -1.33
N MET A 95 -3.64 -2.73 -2.38
CA MET A 95 -4.82 -1.89 -2.61
C MET A 95 -6.10 -2.71 -2.76
N LYS A 96 -6.04 -3.87 -3.43
CA LYS A 96 -7.19 -4.79 -3.55
C LYS A 96 -7.56 -5.41 -2.21
N LYS A 97 -6.56 -5.83 -1.41
CA LYS A 97 -6.77 -6.31 -0.03
C LYS A 97 -7.41 -5.23 0.85
N ALA A 98 -6.95 -3.98 0.72
CA ALA A 98 -7.51 -2.84 1.45
C ALA A 98 -8.88 -2.38 0.92
N ALA A 99 -9.26 -2.71 -0.33
CA ALA A 99 -10.56 -2.39 -0.90
C ALA A 99 -11.62 -3.49 -0.65
N SER A 100 -11.18 -4.71 -0.33
CA SER A 100 -12.03 -5.83 0.04
C SER A 100 -11.69 -6.27 1.46
N PRO A 101 -12.13 -5.51 2.50
CA PRO A 101 -11.96 -5.95 3.88
C PRO A 101 -12.53 -7.38 4.04
N PRO A 102 -11.89 -8.25 4.83
CA PRO A 102 -12.43 -9.58 5.09
C PRO A 102 -13.87 -9.46 5.56
N LYS A 103 -14.75 -10.36 5.09
CA LYS A 103 -16.17 -10.38 5.46
C LYS A 103 -16.27 -10.22 6.98
N SER A 104 -16.89 -9.13 7.40
CA SER A 104 -17.24 -8.82 8.77
C SER A 104 -17.78 -10.08 9.45
N ASN A 105 -17.03 -10.62 10.40
CA ASN A 105 -17.52 -11.42 11.54
C ASN A 105 -16.48 -11.57 12.66
N ASP A 106 -15.17 -11.34 12.42
CA ASP A 106 -14.14 -11.62 13.44
C ASP A 106 -13.50 -10.39 14.11
N PHE A 107 -13.88 -9.15 13.76
CA PHE A 107 -13.32 -7.96 14.43
C PHE A 107 -13.98 -7.62 15.78
N HIS A 108 -15.11 -8.26 16.12
CA HIS A 108 -15.84 -7.93 17.35
C HIS A 108 -15.40 -8.73 18.59
N SER A 109 -14.40 -9.61 18.50
CA SER A 109 -13.97 -10.43 19.65
C SER A 109 -12.67 -9.98 20.32
N ALA A 110 -12.17 -8.78 20.02
CA ALA A 110 -10.92 -8.26 20.58
C ALA A 110 -11.06 -6.86 21.20
N ILE A 111 -12.20 -6.57 21.82
CA ILE A 111 -12.40 -5.46 22.76
C ILE A 111 -13.04 -6.03 24.02
#